data_AF-A0A933N838-F1
#
_entry.id   AF-A0A933N838-F1
#
_cell.length_a   1.000
_cell.length_b   1.000
_cell.length_c   1.000
_cell.angle_alpha   90.00
_cell.angle_beta   90.00
_cell.angle_gamma   90.00
#
_symmetry.space_group_name_H-M   'P 1'
#
loop_
_entity.id
_entity.type
_entity.pdbx_description
1 polymer ?
#
loop_
_entity_poly.entity_id
_entity_poly.type
_entity_poly.pdbx_seq_one_letter_code
_entity_poly.pdbx_strand_id
1 'polypeptide(L)'
;MSDAAAAPSYPAFERREPRFEARARVSVRFDGRPLESLWVKNVSKTGIFVETAEPPDVGSSADLRIETSDSAFVVRGVVVHAIDVPRSVDISHPPGTGLRFVDVDPDRLLAVEAYVQEIAGAGAALLEGGDDTAGSVLSAAKVIVDRLADSDLYGALDVSSEAPPEQLRSRVDELRDLFRSPPAGMSPEQSERLESIAGHVERLGSMLLDESRRLRYDFKSGYVRALERLAEAEIGGRDTDFLREAWKATYPHSFDRSERLAKAAFELSMTMDYELAFSPAREALELDPFNTKLREAMAEWQAAMSG
;
A
#
# COMPACT_ATOMS: atom_id res chain seq x y z
N MET A 1 -7.41 31.27 -19.66
CA MET A 1 -7.67 30.21 -18.67
C MET A 1 -6.89 29.00 -19.16
N SER A 2 -5.79 28.68 -18.48
CA SER A 2 -4.86 27.63 -18.90
C SER A 2 -5.46 26.27 -18.51
N ASP A 3 -5.66 25.42 -19.50
CA ASP A 3 -6.12 24.03 -19.33
C ASP A 3 -4.97 23.26 -18.67
N ALA A 4 -5.09 22.93 -17.38
CA ALA A 4 -4.14 22.08 -16.70
C ALA A 4 -4.40 20.64 -17.18
N ALA A 5 -3.67 20.21 -18.20
CA ALA A 5 -3.73 18.84 -18.68
C ALA A 5 -3.50 17.87 -17.51
N ALA A 6 -4.47 16.98 -17.27
CA ALA A 6 -4.37 15.97 -16.25
C ALA A 6 -3.08 15.15 -16.46
N ALA A 7 -2.23 15.07 -15.44
CA ALA A 7 -0.99 14.32 -15.50
C ALA A 7 -1.30 12.86 -15.88
N PRO A 8 -0.52 12.23 -16.79
CA PRO A 8 -0.73 10.84 -17.16
C PRO A 8 -0.67 9.96 -15.91
N SER A 9 -1.77 9.24 -15.64
CA SER A 9 -1.82 8.21 -14.61
C SER A 9 -1.00 7.01 -15.11
N TYR A 10 0.21 6.87 -14.57
CA TYR A 10 0.99 5.65 -14.79
C TYR A 10 0.31 4.49 -14.03
N PRO A 11 0.14 3.31 -14.65
CA PRO A 11 -0.39 2.16 -13.96
C PRO A 11 0.46 1.87 -12.72
N ALA A 12 -0.18 1.51 -11.61
CA ALA A 12 0.51 1.07 -10.41
C ALA A 12 1.40 -0.12 -10.79
N PHE A 13 2.71 0.10 -10.89
CA PHE A 13 3.65 -0.97 -11.16
C PHE A 13 3.65 -1.91 -9.94
N GLU A 14 3.13 -3.11 -10.12
CA GLU A 14 3.33 -4.19 -9.16
C GLU A 14 4.82 -4.33 -8.86
N ARG A 15 5.17 -4.29 -7.57
CA ARG A 15 6.54 -4.40 -7.12
C ARG A 15 7.01 -5.83 -7.36
N ARG A 16 8.07 -5.99 -8.16
CA ARG A 16 8.64 -7.30 -8.49
C ARG A 16 9.85 -7.67 -7.64
N GLU A 17 10.46 -6.70 -6.97
CA GLU A 17 11.72 -6.89 -6.23
C GLU A 17 11.61 -6.37 -4.81
N PRO A 18 12.24 -7.06 -3.83
CA PRO A 18 12.32 -6.59 -2.47
C PRO A 18 13.14 -5.30 -2.39
N ARG A 19 12.72 -4.40 -1.49
CA ARG A 19 13.43 -3.17 -1.16
C ARG A 19 14.05 -3.29 0.22
N PHE A 20 15.25 -2.76 0.35
CA PHE A 20 16.00 -2.73 1.60
C PHE A 20 16.07 -1.30 2.07
N GLU A 21 15.62 -1.04 3.29
CA GLU A 21 15.81 0.25 3.94
C GLU A 21 17.32 0.53 4.06
N ALA A 22 17.73 1.69 3.57
CA ALA A 22 19.11 2.15 3.61
C ALA A 22 19.16 3.44 4.41
N ARG A 23 20.20 3.63 5.22
CA ARG A 23 20.53 4.94 5.81
C ARG A 23 21.88 5.38 5.27
N ALA A 24 22.00 5.37 3.95
CA ALA A 24 23.20 5.78 3.24
C ALA A 24 22.96 7.14 2.59
N ARG A 25 24.05 7.88 2.36
CA ARG A 25 24.03 9.06 1.51
C ARG A 25 24.46 8.69 0.11
N VAL A 26 23.80 9.27 -0.88
CA VAL A 26 24.18 9.18 -2.29
C VAL A 26 24.31 10.59 -2.85
N SER A 27 25.26 10.78 -3.76
CA SER A 27 25.39 12.05 -4.47
C SER A 27 24.55 11.97 -5.75
N VAL A 28 23.54 12.81 -5.88
CA VAL A 28 22.59 12.82 -7.00
C VAL A 28 22.72 14.12 -7.77
N ARG A 29 22.77 14.04 -9.09
CA ARG A 29 22.69 15.19 -9.99
C ARG A 29 21.50 15.00 -10.91
N PHE A 30 20.43 15.76 -10.68
CA PHE A 30 19.31 15.84 -11.61
C PHE A 30 19.64 16.77 -12.78
N ASP A 31 19.00 16.55 -13.93
CA ASP A 31 19.19 17.41 -15.11
C ASP A 31 18.95 18.90 -14.77
N GLY A 32 19.96 19.73 -15.05
CA GLY A 32 19.91 21.17 -14.80
C GLY A 32 20.02 21.60 -13.32
N ARG A 33 20.23 20.66 -12.39
CA ARG A 33 20.43 20.95 -10.96
C ARG A 33 21.88 20.68 -10.53
N PRO A 34 22.38 21.35 -9.47
CA PRO A 34 23.70 21.04 -8.90
C PRO A 34 23.75 19.61 -8.34
N LEU A 35 24.96 19.10 -8.10
CA LEU A 35 25.15 17.84 -7.39
C LEU A 35 24.77 18.01 -5.92
N GLU A 36 23.89 17.15 -5.41
CA GLU A 36 23.39 17.19 -4.04
C GLU A 36 23.66 15.86 -3.34
N SER A 37 23.96 15.90 -2.04
CA SER A 37 24.07 14.70 -1.21
C SER A 37 22.72 14.43 -0.53
N LEU A 38 22.02 13.38 -0.96
CA LEU A 38 20.68 13.03 -0.46
C LEU A 38 20.72 11.74 0.36
N TRP A 39 19.79 11.64 1.31
CA TRP A 39 19.57 10.40 2.05
C TRP A 39 18.80 9.41 1.20
N VAL A 40 19.28 8.18 1.15
CA VAL A 40 18.52 7.04 0.63
C VAL A 40 17.53 6.63 1.71
N LYS A 41 16.28 6.37 1.33
CA LYS A 41 15.30 5.72 2.20
C LYS A 41 15.35 4.20 2.00
N ASN A 42 15.22 3.77 0.75
CA ASN A 42 15.33 2.35 0.38
C ASN A 42 15.95 2.15 -1.00
N VAL A 43 16.51 0.96 -1.20
CA VAL A 43 17.15 0.52 -2.44
C VAL A 43 16.73 -0.89 -2.81
N SER A 44 16.68 -1.18 -4.11
CA SER A 44 16.45 -2.50 -4.71
C SER A 44 17.43 -2.68 -5.88
N LYS A 45 17.41 -3.84 -6.55
CA LYS A 45 18.27 -4.05 -7.71
C LYS A 45 17.89 -3.17 -8.91
N THR A 46 16.62 -2.76 -8.99
CA THR A 46 16.09 -1.99 -10.12
C THR A 46 15.93 -0.50 -9.85
N GLY A 47 16.08 -0.04 -8.60
CA GLY A 47 15.93 1.37 -8.29
C GLY A 47 16.16 1.73 -6.83
N ILE A 48 16.08 3.04 -6.55
CA ILE A 48 16.40 3.64 -5.27
C ILE A 48 15.45 4.80 -4.98
N PHE A 49 15.07 4.99 -3.71
CA PHE A 49 14.31 6.15 -3.27
C PHE A 49 15.22 7.09 -2.48
N VAL A 50 15.32 8.34 -2.91
CA VAL A 50 16.09 9.39 -2.23
C VAL A 50 15.15 10.45 -1.66
N GLU A 51 15.43 10.88 -0.44
CA GLU A 51 14.65 11.92 0.25
C GLU A 51 15.06 13.29 -0.24
N THR A 52 14.07 14.11 -0.63
CA THR A 52 14.27 15.50 -1.06
C THR A 52 12.96 16.28 -0.87
N ALA A 53 13.06 17.53 -0.43
CA ALA A 53 11.91 18.42 -0.25
C ALA A 53 11.35 18.92 -1.59
N GLU A 54 12.16 18.94 -2.63
CA GLU A 54 11.82 19.46 -3.96
C GLU A 54 12.01 18.38 -5.02
N PRO A 55 11.18 17.32 -5.02
CA PRO A 55 11.32 16.24 -5.97
C PRO A 55 11.21 16.76 -7.42
N PRO A 56 12.07 16.32 -8.35
CA PRO A 56 11.92 16.65 -9.76
C PRO A 56 10.68 16.01 -10.39
N ASP A 57 10.30 16.49 -11.58
CA ASP A 57 9.19 15.93 -12.34
C ASP A 57 9.46 14.49 -12.75
N VAL A 58 8.40 13.67 -12.76
CA VAL A 58 8.45 12.28 -13.26
C VAL A 58 8.92 12.27 -14.71
N GLY A 59 9.90 11.41 -15.02
CA GLY A 59 10.57 11.33 -16.31
C GLY A 59 11.93 12.06 -16.37
N SER A 60 12.24 12.93 -15.40
CA SER A 60 13.55 13.59 -15.32
C SER A 60 14.68 12.56 -15.14
N SER A 61 15.85 12.81 -15.74
CA SER A 61 17.01 11.93 -15.56
C SER A 61 17.94 12.43 -14.45
N ALA A 62 18.66 11.50 -13.84
CA ALA A 62 19.60 11.77 -12.77
C ALA A 62 20.83 10.87 -12.87
N ASP A 63 22.01 11.42 -12.59
CA ASP A 63 23.22 10.64 -12.34
C ASP A 63 23.36 10.42 -10.83
N LEU A 64 23.42 9.17 -10.41
CA LEU A 64 23.63 8.78 -9.02
C LEU A 64 25.05 8.25 -8.84
N ARG A 65 25.83 8.91 -7.98
CA ARG A 65 27.09 8.37 -7.47
C ARG A 65 26.84 7.71 -6.12
N ILE A 66 27.05 6.40 -6.08
CA ILE A 66 26.88 5.54 -4.91
C ILE A 66 28.28 5.17 -4.41
N GLU A 67 28.52 5.39 -3.12
CA GLU A 67 29.75 5.02 -2.44
C GLU A 67 29.46 3.80 -1.56
N THR A 68 30.30 2.77 -1.72
CA THR A 68 30.31 1.51 -0.97
C THR A 68 31.55 1.47 -0.08
N SER A 69 31.67 0.50 0.81
CA SER A 69 32.88 0.32 1.64
C SER A 69 34.16 0.17 0.82
N ASP A 70 34.08 -0.51 -0.33
CA ASP A 70 35.26 -0.86 -1.15
C ASP A 70 35.44 0.01 -2.41
N SER A 71 34.38 0.64 -2.89
CA SER A 71 34.37 1.30 -4.20
C SER A 71 33.31 2.40 -4.33
N ALA A 72 33.35 3.14 -5.44
CA ALA A 72 32.26 4.04 -5.81
C ALA A 72 31.92 3.86 -7.29
N PHE A 73 30.63 3.91 -7.62
CA PHE A 73 30.17 3.78 -8.99
C PHE A 73 29.07 4.80 -9.31
N VAL A 74 28.89 5.06 -10.60
CA VAL A 74 27.85 5.95 -11.11
C VAL A 74 26.83 5.14 -11.91
N VAL A 75 25.56 5.32 -11.59
CA VAL A 75 24.42 4.71 -12.29
C VAL A 75 23.44 5.80 -12.70
N ARG A 76 22.90 5.71 -13.92
CA ARG A 76 21.87 6.63 -14.40
C ARG A 76 20.51 6.17 -13.91
N GLY A 77 19.68 7.11 -13.48
CA GLY A 77 18.31 6.87 -13.05
C GLY A 77 17.32 7.77 -13.79
N VAL A 78 16.06 7.34 -13.83
CA VAL A 78 14.93 8.16 -14.26
C VAL A 78 13.92 8.24 -13.12
N VAL A 79 13.40 9.44 -12.85
CA VAL A 79 12.35 9.66 -11.85
C VAL A 79 11.08 8.93 -12.30
N VAL A 80 10.69 7.90 -11.56
CA VAL A 80 9.44 7.14 -11.80
C VAL A 80 8.37 7.45 -10.76
N HIS A 81 8.76 8.09 -9.66
CA HIS A 81 7.86 8.46 -8.58
C HIS A 81 8.36 9.72 -7.87
N ALA A 82 7.45 10.64 -7.56
CA ALA A 82 7.73 11.86 -6.81
C ALA A 82 6.69 12.02 -5.69
N ILE A 83 7.16 12.30 -4.48
CA ILE A 83 6.33 12.58 -3.30
C ILE A 83 6.72 13.97 -2.81
N ASP A 84 5.82 14.93 -3.00
CA ASP A 84 6.00 16.29 -2.48
C ASP A 84 5.66 16.36 -0.98
N VAL A 85 5.95 17.51 -0.35
CA VAL A 85 5.70 17.71 1.09
C VAL A 85 4.22 17.55 1.46
N PRO A 86 3.24 18.16 0.75
CA PRO A 86 1.83 17.94 1.06
C PRO A 86 1.42 16.46 1.03
N ARG A 87 1.76 15.75 -0.04
CA ARG A 87 1.44 14.32 -0.20
C ARG A 87 2.15 13.47 0.84
N SER A 88 3.38 13.83 1.23
CA SER A 88 4.17 13.12 2.24
C SER A 88 3.43 13.00 3.57
N VAL A 89 2.69 14.05 3.95
CA VAL A 89 1.88 14.09 5.18
C VAL A 89 0.69 13.14 5.05
N ASP A 90 -0.03 13.21 3.93
CA ASP A 90 -1.23 12.40 3.68
C ASP A 90 -0.96 10.89 3.72
N ILE A 91 0.20 10.47 3.20
CA ILE A 91 0.57 9.05 3.13
C ILE A 91 1.58 8.63 4.20
N SER A 92 1.93 9.52 5.13
CA SER A 92 2.94 9.29 6.17
C SER A 92 4.27 8.72 5.62
N HIS A 93 4.72 9.24 4.48
CA HIS A 93 5.96 8.83 3.82
C HIS A 93 6.82 10.06 3.53
N PRO A 94 8.11 10.10 3.90
CA PRO A 94 9.00 11.22 3.60
C PRO A 94 8.91 11.71 2.16
N PRO A 95 8.97 13.05 1.94
CA PRO A 95 9.04 13.60 0.60
C PRO A 95 10.33 13.15 -0.08
N GLY A 96 10.25 12.91 -1.38
CA GLY A 96 11.39 12.40 -2.11
C GLY A 96 11.05 11.88 -3.50
N THR A 97 11.99 11.14 -4.06
CA THR A 97 11.97 10.72 -5.45
C THR A 97 12.42 9.28 -5.59
N GLY A 98 11.59 8.46 -6.23
CA GLY A 98 11.93 7.12 -6.67
C GLY A 98 12.59 7.15 -8.04
N LEU A 99 13.83 6.68 -8.10
CA LEU A 99 14.66 6.57 -9.30
C LEU A 99 14.73 5.11 -9.74
N ARG A 100 14.35 4.83 -10.99
CA ARG A 100 14.59 3.54 -11.62
C ARG A 100 15.92 3.60 -12.36
N PHE A 101 16.80 2.62 -12.14
CA PHE A 101 18.06 2.55 -12.86
C PHE A 101 17.82 2.29 -14.35
N VAL A 102 18.55 2.99 -15.21
CA VAL A 102 18.51 2.87 -16.67
C VAL A 102 19.94 2.75 -17.19
N ASP A 103 20.11 2.17 -18.37
CA ASP A 103 21.42 2.02 -19.03
C ASP A 103 22.47 1.31 -18.14
N VAL A 104 22.02 0.29 -17.40
CA VAL A 104 22.85 -0.51 -16.49
C VAL A 104 23.52 -1.62 -17.30
N ASP A 105 24.82 -1.48 -17.55
CA ASP A 105 25.63 -2.57 -18.10
C ASP A 105 25.86 -3.69 -17.06
N PRO A 106 26.32 -4.88 -17.47
CA PRO A 106 26.50 -6.01 -16.55
C PRO A 106 27.41 -5.73 -15.35
N ASP A 107 28.48 -4.94 -15.54
CA ASP A 107 29.42 -4.61 -14.46
C ASP A 107 28.76 -3.68 -13.43
N ARG A 108 27.99 -2.68 -13.90
CA ARG A 108 27.17 -1.82 -13.02
C ARG A 108 26.07 -2.60 -12.31
N LEU A 109 25.46 -3.58 -12.98
CA LEU A 109 24.43 -4.40 -12.35
C LEU A 109 25.02 -5.18 -11.18
N LEU A 110 26.20 -5.79 -11.37
CA LEU A 110 26.93 -6.47 -10.29
C LEU A 110 27.30 -5.51 -9.15
N ALA A 111 27.70 -4.28 -9.45
CA ALA A 111 27.98 -3.26 -8.44
C ALA A 111 26.72 -2.85 -7.64
N VAL A 112 25.58 -2.67 -8.32
CA VAL A 112 24.28 -2.41 -7.66
C VAL A 112 23.88 -3.59 -6.78
N GLU A 113 24.02 -4.83 -7.27
CA GLU A 113 23.71 -6.02 -6.49
C GLU A 113 24.61 -6.13 -5.25
N ALA A 114 25.91 -5.90 -5.39
CA ALA A 114 26.85 -5.89 -4.28
C ALA A 114 26.48 -4.83 -3.23
N TYR A 115 26.13 -3.61 -3.67
CA TYR A 115 25.66 -2.55 -2.80
C TYR A 115 24.37 -2.93 -2.05
N VAL A 116 23.39 -3.52 -2.75
CA VAL A 116 22.14 -3.98 -2.12
C VAL A 116 22.43 -5.06 -1.08
N GLN A 117 23.34 -5.99 -1.37
CA GLN A 117 23.77 -7.03 -0.42
C GLN A 117 24.51 -6.45 0.78
N GLU A 118 25.36 -5.43 0.59
CA GLU A 118 26.03 -4.72 1.67
C GLU A 118 25.01 -4.04 2.60
N ILE A 119 24.02 -3.33 2.05
CA ILE A 119 22.95 -2.72 2.83
C ILE A 119 22.11 -3.78 3.57
N ALA A 120 21.76 -4.87 2.89
CA ALA A 120 21.01 -5.96 3.49
C ALA A 120 21.81 -6.64 4.63
N GLY A 121 23.09 -6.90 4.40
CA GLY A 121 24.01 -7.54 5.34
C GLY A 121 24.35 -6.65 6.54
N ALA A 122 24.56 -5.35 6.34
CA ALA A 122 24.72 -4.38 7.44
C ALA A 122 23.48 -4.32 8.33
N GLY A 123 22.29 -4.41 7.72
CA GLY A 123 21.03 -4.54 8.45
C GLY A 123 20.94 -5.85 9.24
N ALA A 124 21.39 -6.98 8.67
CA ALA A 124 21.35 -8.30 9.31
C ALA A 124 22.38 -8.45 10.44
N ALA A 125 23.60 -7.94 10.26
CA ALA A 125 24.66 -8.02 11.27
C ALA A 125 24.33 -7.25 12.56
N LEU A 126 23.49 -6.20 12.47
CA LEU A 126 22.92 -5.52 13.63
C LEU A 126 21.90 -6.37 14.41
N LEU A 127 21.40 -7.47 13.82
CA LEU A 127 20.38 -8.35 14.40
C LEU A 127 20.98 -9.62 15.04
N GLU A 128 22.19 -10.04 14.65
CA GLU A 128 22.76 -11.34 15.03
C GLU A 128 23.62 -11.33 16.31
N GLY A 129 23.66 -10.23 17.07
CA GLY A 129 24.61 -10.05 18.19
C GLY A 129 24.05 -10.11 19.63
N GLY A 130 22.77 -10.41 19.83
CA GLY A 130 22.14 -10.27 21.16
C GLY A 130 21.35 -11.50 21.60
N ASP A 131 21.15 -11.60 22.92
CA ASP A 131 20.19 -12.49 23.59
C ASP A 131 18.93 -12.67 22.74
N ASP A 132 18.45 -13.91 22.58
CA ASP A 132 17.45 -14.35 21.56
C ASP A 132 16.18 -13.45 21.52
N THR A 133 15.88 -12.81 22.66
CA THR A 133 14.80 -11.83 22.83
C THR A 133 15.03 -10.52 22.06
N ALA A 134 16.23 -9.95 22.06
CA ALA A 134 16.50 -8.67 21.37
C ALA A 134 16.48 -8.84 19.85
N GLY A 135 17.06 -9.94 19.35
CA GLY A 135 17.04 -10.29 17.93
C GLY A 135 15.62 -10.51 17.42
N SER A 136 14.78 -11.24 18.16
CA SER A 136 13.39 -11.48 17.79
C SER A 136 12.53 -10.19 17.76
N VAL A 137 12.70 -9.27 18.72
CA VAL A 137 12.00 -7.98 18.71
C VAL A 137 12.39 -7.14 17.50
N LEU A 138 13.68 -7.04 17.18
CA LEU A 138 14.15 -6.28 16.02
C LEU A 138 13.72 -6.92 14.69
N SER A 139 13.64 -8.26 14.65
CA SER A 139 13.09 -9.00 13.51
C SER A 139 11.61 -8.70 13.29
N ALA A 140 10.79 -8.73 14.35
CA ALA A 140 9.37 -8.37 14.28
C ALA A 140 9.17 -6.92 13.80
N ALA A 141 9.96 -6.00 14.35
CA ALA A 141 10.01 -4.60 13.92
C ALA A 141 10.36 -4.46 12.43
N LYS A 142 11.33 -5.23 11.92
CA LYS A 142 11.70 -5.24 10.50
C LYS A 142 10.54 -5.73 9.64
N VAL A 143 9.89 -6.84 10.00
CA VAL A 143 8.73 -7.37 9.26
C VAL A 143 7.63 -6.32 9.12
N ILE A 144 7.32 -5.58 10.19
CA ILE A 144 6.32 -4.50 10.14
C ILE A 144 6.71 -3.41 9.15
N VAL A 145 7.97 -2.95 9.20
CA VAL A 145 8.45 -1.89 8.29
C VAL A 145 8.38 -2.35 6.84
N ASP A 146 8.84 -3.57 6.56
CA ASP A 146 8.84 -4.12 5.20
C ASP A 146 7.40 -4.26 4.66
N ARG A 147 6.47 -4.78 5.47
CA ARG A 147 5.04 -4.92 5.11
C ARG A 147 4.33 -3.58 4.93
N LEU A 148 4.62 -2.62 5.79
CA LEU A 148 4.12 -1.24 5.66
C LEU A 148 4.59 -0.60 4.37
N ALA A 149 5.85 -0.83 3.97
CA ALA A 149 6.37 -0.31 2.72
C ALA A 149 5.53 -0.83 1.54
N ASP A 150 5.09 -2.08 1.58
CA ASP A 150 4.24 -2.73 0.56
C ASP A 150 2.74 -2.44 0.71
N SER A 151 2.34 -1.55 1.64
CA SER A 151 0.93 -1.25 1.94
C SER A 151 0.11 -2.46 2.40
N ASP A 152 0.77 -3.49 2.94
CA ASP A 152 0.17 -4.71 3.48
C ASP A 152 -0.05 -4.52 4.99
N LEU A 153 -1.18 -3.88 5.34
CA LEU A 153 -1.46 -3.46 6.71
C LEU A 153 -1.85 -4.65 7.61
N TYR A 154 -2.45 -5.68 7.01
CA TYR A 154 -2.75 -6.94 7.68
C TYR A 154 -1.51 -7.79 7.91
N GLY A 155 -0.67 -7.94 6.89
CA GLY A 155 0.61 -8.63 7.02
C GLY A 155 1.57 -7.93 7.98
N ALA A 156 1.51 -6.59 8.07
CA ALA A 156 2.27 -5.85 9.08
C ALA A 156 1.87 -6.24 10.51
N LEU A 157 0.58 -6.44 10.78
CA LEU A 157 0.13 -6.89 12.10
C LEU A 157 0.21 -8.42 12.28
N ASP A 158 0.53 -9.17 11.23
CA ASP A 158 0.46 -10.64 11.21
C ASP A 158 -0.94 -11.15 11.61
N VAL A 159 -1.96 -10.61 10.96
CA VAL A 159 -3.37 -10.98 11.19
C VAL A 159 -4.06 -11.20 9.85
N SER A 160 -5.09 -12.06 9.86
CA SER A 160 -5.96 -12.22 8.69
C SER A 160 -6.72 -10.93 8.40
N SER A 161 -6.99 -10.63 7.12
CA SER A 161 -7.92 -9.56 6.72
C SER A 161 -9.36 -9.81 7.21
N GLU A 162 -9.65 -11.04 7.63
CA GLU A 162 -10.91 -11.46 8.24
C GLU A 162 -10.92 -11.34 9.77
N ALA A 163 -9.81 -10.92 10.39
CA ALA A 163 -9.71 -10.82 11.83
C ALA A 163 -10.81 -9.89 12.40
N PRO A 164 -11.52 -10.32 13.46
CA PRO A 164 -12.51 -9.48 14.13
C PRO A 164 -11.81 -8.31 14.84
N PRO A 165 -12.54 -7.21 15.12
CA PRO A 165 -11.96 -6.01 15.76
C PRO A 165 -11.24 -6.28 17.08
N GLU A 166 -11.68 -7.28 17.85
CA GLU A 166 -11.07 -7.68 19.12
C GLU A 166 -9.68 -8.27 18.92
N GLN A 167 -9.52 -9.13 17.91
CA GLN A 167 -8.21 -9.72 17.57
C GLN A 167 -7.25 -8.65 17.05
N LEU A 168 -7.73 -7.74 16.19
CA LEU A 168 -6.94 -6.60 15.73
C LEU A 168 -6.46 -5.74 16.88
N ARG A 169 -7.35 -5.40 17.83
CA ARG A 169 -7.02 -4.59 18.99
C ARG A 169 -5.97 -5.28 19.86
N SER A 170 -6.20 -6.56 20.18
CA SER A 170 -5.25 -7.36 20.97
C SER A 170 -3.86 -7.38 20.34
N ARG A 171 -3.79 -7.54 19.01
CA ARG A 171 -2.51 -7.60 18.30
C ARG A 171 -1.80 -6.25 18.24
N VAL A 172 -2.55 -5.17 18.03
CA VAL A 172 -2.02 -3.80 18.07
C VAL A 172 -1.44 -3.49 19.46
N ASP A 173 -2.18 -3.83 20.52
CA ASP A 173 -1.72 -3.62 21.89
C ASP A 173 -0.46 -4.45 22.20
N GLU A 174 -0.43 -5.73 21.83
CA GLU A 174 0.73 -6.60 21.99
C GLU A 174 1.98 -6.04 21.32
N LEU A 175 1.89 -5.67 20.04
CA LEU A 175 3.02 -5.13 19.28
C LEU A 175 3.47 -3.77 19.80
N ARG A 176 2.53 -2.91 20.19
CA ARG A 176 2.84 -1.61 20.80
C ARG A 176 3.62 -1.81 22.11
N ASP A 177 3.14 -2.69 22.98
CA ASP A 177 3.76 -2.92 24.28
C ASP A 177 5.14 -3.58 24.11
N LEU A 178 5.30 -4.47 23.14
CA LEU A 178 6.57 -5.09 22.75
C LEU A 178 7.62 -4.03 22.36
N PHE A 179 7.23 -3.02 21.59
CA PHE A 179 8.17 -2.00 21.09
C PHE A 179 8.40 -0.85 22.05
N ARG A 180 7.44 -0.51 22.91
CA ARG A 180 7.60 0.50 23.97
C ARG A 180 8.42 0.00 25.16
N SER A 181 8.54 -1.31 25.32
CA SER A 181 9.29 -1.95 26.41
C SER A 181 10.45 -2.78 25.85
N PRO A 182 11.46 -2.15 25.21
CA PRO A 182 12.55 -2.88 24.59
C PRO A 182 13.32 -3.74 25.62
N PRO A 183 13.77 -4.95 25.24
CA PRO A 183 14.64 -5.77 26.06
C PRO A 183 15.87 -5.02 26.57
N ALA A 184 16.33 -5.38 27.77
CA ALA A 184 17.56 -4.83 28.33
C ALA A 184 18.76 -5.11 27.41
N GLY A 185 19.68 -4.15 27.31
CA GLY A 185 20.89 -4.27 26.49
C GLY A 185 20.75 -3.74 25.05
N MET A 186 19.58 -3.23 24.66
CA MET A 186 19.44 -2.48 23.40
C MET A 186 20.17 -1.13 23.47
N SER A 187 20.75 -0.72 22.33
CA SER A 187 21.35 0.61 22.21
C SER A 187 20.26 1.71 22.25
N PRO A 188 20.63 2.96 22.59
CA PRO A 188 19.71 4.09 22.50
C PRO A 188 19.05 4.24 21.12
N GLU A 189 19.82 4.06 20.04
CA GLU A 189 19.32 4.18 18.66
C GLU A 189 18.33 3.06 18.30
N GLN A 190 18.57 1.84 18.81
CA GLN A 190 17.63 0.73 18.64
C GLN A 190 16.31 1.03 19.38
N SER A 191 16.39 1.55 20.60
CA SER A 191 15.22 1.91 21.40
C SER A 191 14.38 3.01 20.73
N GLU A 192 15.03 4.06 20.22
CA GLU A 192 14.36 5.13 19.46
C GLU A 192 13.66 4.60 18.20
N ARG A 193 14.30 3.65 17.50
CA ARG A 193 13.70 3.01 16.33
C ARG A 193 12.46 2.21 16.69
N LEU A 194 12.49 1.46 17.79
CA LEU A 194 11.34 0.69 18.26
C LEU A 194 10.19 1.62 18.68
N GLU A 195 10.47 2.73 19.37
CA GLU A 195 9.43 3.72 19.70
C GLU A 195 8.78 4.30 18.44
N SER A 196 9.57 4.59 17.40
CA SER A 196 9.04 5.03 16.12
C SER A 196 8.11 3.98 15.48
N ILE A 197 8.46 2.69 15.58
CA ILE A 197 7.64 1.58 15.06
C ILE A 197 6.38 1.39 15.90
N ALA A 198 6.44 1.56 17.22
CA ALA A 198 5.25 1.58 18.08
C ALA A 198 4.25 2.65 17.61
N GLY A 199 4.74 3.85 17.27
CA GLY A 199 3.91 4.90 16.69
C GLY A 199 3.30 4.53 15.32
N HIS A 200 3.96 3.68 14.53
CA HIS A 200 3.40 3.15 13.27
C HIS A 200 2.29 2.14 13.55
N VAL A 201 2.50 1.23 14.51
CA VAL A 201 1.50 0.25 14.95
C VAL A 201 0.25 0.93 15.50
N GLU A 202 0.38 2.02 16.26
CA GLU A 202 -0.77 2.80 16.74
C GLU A 202 -1.57 3.42 15.60
N ARG A 203 -0.88 3.99 14.59
CA ARG A 203 -1.55 4.53 13.39
C ARG A 203 -2.26 3.44 12.60
N LEU A 204 -1.64 2.27 12.41
CA LEU A 204 -2.27 1.10 11.82
C LEU A 204 -3.55 0.72 12.58
N GLY A 205 -3.46 0.61 13.91
CA GLY A 205 -4.61 0.33 14.77
C GLY A 205 -5.72 1.36 14.60
N SER A 206 -5.40 2.66 14.57
CA SER A 206 -6.38 3.73 14.39
C SER A 206 -7.15 3.64 13.06
N MET A 207 -6.53 3.07 12.03
CA MET A 207 -7.11 2.94 10.70
C MET A 207 -7.85 1.60 10.53
N LEU A 208 -7.34 0.49 11.07
CA LEU A 208 -7.98 -0.83 10.98
C LEU A 208 -9.09 -1.05 12.01
N LEU A 209 -9.07 -0.36 13.15
CA LEU A 209 -10.14 -0.43 14.16
C LEU A 209 -11.31 0.51 13.86
N ASP A 210 -11.11 1.51 13.01
CA ASP A 210 -12.20 2.33 12.48
C ASP A 210 -12.86 1.60 11.30
N GLU A 211 -14.13 1.24 11.45
CA GLU A 211 -14.84 0.39 10.50
C GLU A 211 -14.91 1.01 9.09
N SER A 212 -15.12 2.33 9.00
CA SER A 212 -15.22 3.03 7.72
C SER A 212 -13.88 3.08 6.98
N ARG A 213 -12.80 3.40 7.71
CA ARG A 213 -11.45 3.43 7.14
C ARG A 213 -10.98 2.04 6.75
N ARG A 214 -11.24 1.03 7.58
CA ARG A 214 -10.94 -0.37 7.27
C ARG A 214 -11.65 -0.82 5.98
N LEU A 215 -12.95 -0.58 5.85
CA LEU A 215 -13.70 -0.94 4.63
C LEU A 215 -13.11 -0.33 3.37
N ARG A 216 -12.77 0.97 3.41
CA ARG A 216 -12.14 1.64 2.26
C ARG A 216 -10.78 1.05 1.93
N TYR A 217 -9.97 0.73 2.94
CA TYR A 217 -8.70 0.04 2.74
C TYR A 217 -8.92 -1.34 2.11
N ASP A 218 -9.86 -2.11 2.63
CA ASP A 218 -10.21 -3.45 2.17
C ASP A 218 -10.62 -3.42 0.70
N PHE A 219 -11.51 -2.49 0.34
CA PHE A 219 -11.97 -2.33 -1.04
C PHE A 219 -10.82 -1.97 -1.98
N LYS A 220 -9.96 -1.01 -1.61
CA LYS A 220 -8.78 -0.63 -2.41
C LYS A 220 -7.76 -1.74 -2.56
N SER A 221 -7.67 -2.62 -1.56
CA SER A 221 -6.70 -3.72 -1.52
C SER A 221 -7.26 -5.04 -2.08
N GLY A 222 -8.50 -5.03 -2.59
CA GLY A 222 -9.14 -6.21 -3.19
C GLY A 222 -9.84 -7.14 -2.20
N TYR A 223 -9.86 -6.84 -0.89
CA TYR A 223 -10.55 -7.60 0.16
C TYR A 223 -12.05 -7.29 0.21
N VAL A 224 -12.73 -7.38 -0.94
CA VAL A 224 -14.13 -6.94 -1.10
C VAL A 224 -15.10 -7.79 -0.26
N ARG A 225 -15.05 -9.13 -0.40
CA ARG A 225 -15.87 -10.09 0.39
C ARG A 225 -17.35 -9.70 0.49
N ALA A 226 -17.95 -9.34 -0.64
CA ALA A 226 -19.26 -8.69 -0.62
C ALA A 226 -20.37 -9.58 -0.05
N LEU A 227 -20.38 -10.87 -0.42
CA LEU A 227 -21.42 -11.81 0.03
C LEU A 227 -21.29 -12.08 1.53
N GLU A 228 -20.07 -12.29 2.01
CA GLU A 228 -19.77 -12.55 3.42
C GLU A 228 -20.14 -11.34 4.28
N ARG A 229 -19.78 -10.12 3.84
CA ARG A 229 -20.11 -8.89 4.56
C ARG A 229 -21.61 -8.61 4.59
N LEU A 230 -22.32 -8.87 3.49
CA LEU A 230 -23.78 -8.74 3.46
C LEU A 230 -24.44 -9.71 4.44
N ALA A 231 -23.98 -10.97 4.48
CA ALA A 231 -24.48 -11.97 5.43
C ALA A 231 -24.16 -11.60 6.89
N GLU A 232 -22.93 -11.14 7.17
CA GLU A 232 -22.52 -10.63 8.48
C GLU A 232 -23.37 -9.42 8.91
N ALA A 233 -23.67 -8.51 7.98
CA ALA A 233 -24.52 -7.35 8.24
C ALA A 233 -25.96 -7.77 8.57
N GLU A 234 -26.52 -8.72 7.83
CA GLU A 234 -27.87 -9.25 8.09
C GLU A 234 -27.95 -9.93 9.46
N ILE A 235 -27.00 -10.82 9.78
CA ILE A 235 -26.95 -11.52 11.08
C ILE A 235 -26.73 -10.54 12.23
N GLY A 236 -25.85 -9.56 12.04
CA GLY A 236 -25.48 -8.57 13.05
C GLY A 236 -26.46 -7.39 13.18
N GLY A 237 -27.48 -7.31 12.31
CA GLY A 237 -28.37 -6.16 12.23
C GLY A 237 -27.66 -4.85 11.82
N ARG A 238 -26.54 -4.95 11.10
CA ARG A 238 -25.83 -3.78 10.57
C ARG A 238 -26.52 -3.28 9.31
N ASP A 239 -26.42 -1.98 9.11
CA ASP A 239 -26.95 -1.31 7.93
C ASP A 239 -26.14 -1.69 6.67
N THR A 240 -26.77 -2.36 5.71
CA THR A 240 -26.14 -2.69 4.43
C THR A 240 -25.85 -1.45 3.58
N ASP A 241 -26.57 -0.34 3.79
CA ASP A 241 -26.31 0.92 3.09
C ASP A 241 -24.93 1.48 3.47
N PHE A 242 -24.44 1.21 4.69
CA PHE A 242 -23.09 1.59 5.10
C PHE A 242 -22.00 0.93 4.24
N LEU A 243 -22.14 -0.35 3.91
CA LEU A 243 -21.21 -1.07 3.02
C LEU A 243 -21.22 -0.45 1.62
N ARG A 244 -22.42 -0.14 1.12
CA ARG A 244 -22.62 0.44 -0.21
C ARG A 244 -22.09 1.87 -0.31
N GLU A 245 -22.26 2.69 0.72
CA GLU A 245 -21.69 4.04 0.77
C GLU A 245 -20.17 4.02 0.88
N ALA A 246 -19.59 3.07 1.64
CA ALA A 246 -18.14 2.86 1.66
C ALA A 246 -17.60 2.43 0.28
N TRP A 247 -18.35 1.60 -0.46
CA TRP A 247 -18.01 1.19 -1.81
C TRP A 247 -18.04 2.37 -2.79
N LYS A 248 -19.14 3.13 -2.79
CA LYS A 248 -19.31 4.35 -3.61
C LYS A 248 -18.22 5.38 -3.34
N ALA A 249 -17.85 5.59 -2.07
CA ALA A 249 -16.77 6.49 -1.69
C ALA A 249 -15.39 6.02 -2.23
N THR A 250 -15.22 4.71 -2.44
CA THR A 250 -13.98 4.12 -2.95
C THR A 250 -13.94 4.06 -4.48
N TYR A 251 -15.08 3.75 -5.12
CA TYR A 251 -15.20 3.50 -6.56
C TYR A 251 -16.39 4.27 -7.19
N PRO A 252 -16.38 5.61 -7.18
CA PRO A 252 -17.53 6.42 -7.61
C PRO A 252 -17.93 6.17 -9.07
N HIS A 253 -16.95 6.01 -9.97
CA HIS A 253 -17.23 5.75 -11.38
C HIS A 253 -17.86 4.37 -11.64
N SER A 254 -17.41 3.34 -10.91
CA SER A 254 -18.00 2.00 -10.98
C SER A 254 -19.43 2.01 -10.46
N PHE A 255 -19.66 2.73 -9.35
CA PHE A 255 -20.99 2.92 -8.77
C PHE A 255 -21.94 3.60 -9.75
N ASP A 256 -21.56 4.75 -10.35
CA ASP A 256 -22.39 5.46 -11.32
C ASP A 256 -22.74 4.61 -12.55
N ARG A 257 -21.79 3.79 -13.01
CA ARG A 257 -22.00 2.85 -14.12
C ARG A 257 -22.96 1.72 -13.71
N SER A 258 -22.79 1.18 -12.51
CA SER A 258 -23.69 0.18 -11.94
C SER A 258 -25.13 0.70 -11.85
N GLU A 259 -25.34 1.92 -11.37
CA GLU A 259 -26.68 2.52 -11.26
C GLU A 259 -27.38 2.63 -12.62
N ARG A 260 -26.66 2.99 -13.69
CA ARG A 260 -27.23 3.02 -15.04
C ARG A 260 -27.63 1.64 -15.55
N LEU A 261 -26.80 0.63 -15.30
CA LEU A 261 -27.05 -0.75 -15.69
C LEU A 261 -28.21 -1.36 -14.89
N ALA A 262 -28.25 -1.12 -13.58
CA ALA A 262 -29.34 -1.53 -12.70
C ALA A 262 -30.67 -0.93 -13.17
N LYS A 263 -30.69 0.37 -13.51
CA LYS A 263 -31.87 1.02 -14.08
C LYS A 263 -32.34 0.34 -15.37
N ALA A 264 -31.42 0.06 -16.30
CA ALA A 264 -31.75 -0.64 -17.55
C ALA A 264 -32.31 -2.05 -17.29
N ALA A 265 -31.75 -2.78 -16.32
CA ALA A 265 -32.25 -4.09 -15.90
C ALA A 265 -33.69 -4.01 -15.39
N PHE A 266 -34.00 -3.04 -14.51
CA PHE A 266 -35.36 -2.84 -14.03
C PHE A 266 -36.32 -2.46 -15.16
N GLU A 267 -35.90 -1.60 -16.10
CA GLU A 267 -36.71 -1.25 -17.29
C GLU A 267 -37.07 -2.47 -18.14
N LEU A 268 -36.12 -3.38 -18.37
CA LEU A 268 -36.37 -4.64 -19.09
C LEU A 268 -37.28 -5.60 -18.29
N SER A 269 -37.12 -5.66 -16.96
CA SER A 269 -37.97 -6.51 -16.12
C SER A 269 -39.46 -6.10 -16.17
N MET A 270 -39.76 -4.83 -16.40
CA MET A 270 -41.13 -4.33 -16.54
C MET A 270 -41.84 -4.86 -17.79
N THR A 271 -41.09 -5.30 -18.81
CA THR A 271 -41.65 -5.97 -19.99
C THR A 271 -41.80 -7.47 -19.81
N MET A 272 -41.55 -7.99 -18.59
CA MET A 272 -41.47 -9.42 -18.25
C MET A 272 -40.43 -10.19 -19.08
N ASP A 273 -39.47 -9.47 -19.69
CA ASP A 273 -38.34 -10.08 -20.40
C ASP A 273 -37.16 -10.24 -19.43
N TYR A 274 -37.31 -11.20 -18.52
CA TYR A 274 -36.32 -11.43 -17.48
C TYR A 274 -34.97 -11.86 -18.05
N GLU A 275 -34.95 -12.65 -19.14
CA GLU A 275 -33.71 -13.08 -19.79
C GLU A 275 -32.85 -11.89 -20.25
N LEU A 276 -33.47 -10.88 -20.87
CA LEU A 276 -32.77 -9.65 -21.23
C LEU A 276 -32.39 -8.80 -20.01
N ALA A 277 -33.18 -8.81 -18.93
CA ALA A 277 -32.87 -8.06 -17.70
C ALA A 277 -31.65 -8.61 -16.94
N PHE A 278 -31.39 -9.93 -17.00
CA PHE A 278 -30.28 -10.58 -16.26
C PHE A 278 -28.90 -10.08 -16.68
N SER A 279 -28.68 -9.81 -17.97
CA SER A 279 -27.37 -9.40 -18.48
C SER A 279 -26.88 -8.07 -17.87
N PRO A 280 -27.62 -6.94 -17.99
CA PRO A 280 -27.21 -5.69 -17.35
C PRO A 280 -27.24 -5.78 -15.81
N ALA A 281 -28.12 -6.59 -15.22
CA ALA A 281 -28.14 -6.78 -13.77
C ALA A 281 -26.88 -7.45 -13.23
N ARG A 282 -26.39 -8.50 -13.91
CA ARG A 282 -25.14 -9.16 -13.54
C ARG A 282 -23.95 -8.22 -13.64
N GLU A 283 -23.86 -7.48 -14.75
CA GLU A 283 -22.79 -6.48 -14.92
C GLU A 283 -22.87 -5.36 -13.87
N ALA A 284 -24.07 -4.92 -13.51
CA ALA A 284 -24.25 -3.95 -12.42
C ALA A 284 -23.74 -4.50 -11.07
N LEU A 285 -24.01 -5.77 -10.75
CA LEU A 285 -23.54 -6.41 -9.51
C LEU A 285 -22.03 -6.70 -9.51
N GLU A 286 -21.40 -6.85 -10.67
CA GLU A 286 -19.93 -6.92 -10.77
C GLU A 286 -19.29 -5.56 -10.40
N LEU A 287 -19.97 -4.45 -10.71
CA LEU A 287 -19.50 -3.08 -10.45
C LEU A 287 -19.90 -2.51 -9.08
N ASP A 288 -21.05 -2.95 -8.54
CA ASP A 288 -21.54 -2.63 -7.21
C ASP A 288 -22.07 -3.91 -6.55
N PRO A 289 -21.18 -4.70 -5.93
CA PRO A 289 -21.55 -5.98 -5.37
C PRO A 289 -22.41 -5.83 -4.10
N PHE A 290 -22.58 -4.63 -3.57
CA PHE A 290 -23.39 -4.29 -2.40
C PHE A 290 -24.81 -3.80 -2.75
N ASN A 291 -25.22 -3.86 -4.01
CA ASN A 291 -26.59 -3.51 -4.42
C ASN A 291 -27.60 -4.61 -4.05
N THR A 292 -28.05 -4.62 -2.79
CA THR A 292 -29.00 -5.61 -2.24
C THR A 292 -30.34 -5.63 -2.97
N LYS A 293 -30.89 -4.45 -3.30
CA LYS A 293 -32.15 -4.34 -4.05
C LYS A 293 -32.11 -5.05 -5.41
N LEU A 294 -31.01 -4.91 -6.13
CA LEU A 294 -30.85 -5.59 -7.42
C LEU A 294 -30.69 -7.10 -7.25
N ARG A 295 -30.01 -7.56 -6.18
CA ARG A 295 -29.90 -9.00 -5.85
C ARG A 295 -31.25 -9.63 -5.55
N GLU A 296 -32.07 -8.96 -4.73
CA GLU A 296 -33.43 -9.39 -4.39
C GLU A 296 -34.30 -9.48 -5.66
N ALA A 297 -34.28 -8.44 -6.49
CA ALA A 297 -35.01 -8.43 -7.75
C ALA A 297 -34.58 -9.57 -8.69
N MET A 298 -33.27 -9.83 -8.83
CA MET A 298 -32.78 -10.95 -9.62
C MET A 298 -33.25 -12.31 -9.08
N ALA A 299 -33.32 -12.49 -7.77
CA ALA A 299 -33.84 -13.72 -7.18
C ALA A 299 -35.34 -13.91 -7.49
N GLU A 300 -36.14 -12.84 -7.43
CA GLU A 300 -37.54 -12.86 -7.82
C GLU A 300 -37.74 -13.18 -9.30
N TRP A 301 -36.96 -12.57 -10.19
CA TRP A 301 -36.99 -12.85 -11.63
C TRP A 301 -36.60 -14.31 -11.92
N GLN A 302 -35.61 -14.85 -11.21
CA GLN A 302 -35.21 -16.25 -11.34
C GLN A 302 -36.34 -17.21 -10.93
N ALA A 303 -37.05 -16.90 -9.84
CA ALA A 303 -38.19 -17.67 -9.39
C ALA A 303 -39.35 -17.62 -10.41
N ALA A 304 -39.62 -16.44 -10.99
CA ALA A 304 -40.67 -16.24 -11.99
C ALA A 304 -40.40 -17.00 -13.31
N MET A 305 -39.14 -17.14 -13.72
CA MET A 305 -38.79 -17.95 -14.91
C MET A 305 -38.86 -19.46 -14.66
N SER A 306 -38.84 -19.89 -13.40
CA SER A 306 -38.81 -21.31 -13.02
C SER A 306 -40.20 -21.90 -12.73
N GLY A 307 -41.24 -21.07 -12.62
CA GLY A 307 -42.62 -21.45 -12.30
C GLY A 307 -43.53 -21.41 -13.51
#